data_AF-A0A1B6Y925-F1
#
_entry.id   AF-A0A1B6Y925-F1
#
_cell.length_a   1.000
_cell.length_b   1.000
_cell.length_c   1.000
_cell.angle_alpha   90.00
_cell.angle_beta   90.00
_cell.angle_gamma   90.00
#
_symmetry.space_group_name_H-M   'P 1'
#
loop_
_entity.id
_entity.type
_entity.pdbx_description
1 polymer ?
#
loop_
_entity_poly.entity_id
_entity_poly.type
_entity_poly.pdbx_seq_one_letter_code
_entity_poly.pdbx_strand_id
1 'polypeptide(L)'
;MLHFIEIKTDHKPRARQTLNAILTLATAVLALVYPDFLYLIAGGYLVALGVLFFSFKMPSLVSAIPLVTGVLIFVFPELIPITFGIFLAIFGLILFFSFSLSILGVLTFVIGILIYMNPDSIAYFIAAFMLLYSVNNLISLFKGKEDS
;
A
#
# COMPACT_ATOMS: atom_id res chain seq x y z
N MET A 1 -8.82 35.83 -16.51
CA MET A 1 -7.40 35.59 -16.19
C MET A 1 -7.38 34.79 -14.88
N LEU A 2 -7.27 33.46 -14.95
CA LEU A 2 -7.30 32.60 -13.77
C LEU A 2 -5.87 32.45 -13.26
N HIS A 3 -5.61 32.99 -12.06
CA HIS A 3 -4.36 32.79 -11.35
C HIS A 3 -4.31 31.33 -10.88
N PHE A 4 -3.52 30.50 -11.56
CA PHE A 4 -3.09 29.23 -11.01
C PHE A 4 -2.12 29.54 -9.87
N ILE A 5 -2.53 29.25 -8.64
CA ILE A 5 -1.60 29.16 -7.52
C ILE A 5 -0.79 27.89 -7.77
N GLU A 6 0.32 28.01 -8.49
CA GLU A 6 1.37 27.01 -8.49
C GLU A 6 1.93 26.96 -7.06
N ILE A 7 1.42 26.02 -6.26
CA ILE A 7 2.10 25.62 -5.05
C ILE A 7 3.36 24.89 -5.51
N LYS A 8 4.46 25.64 -5.72
CA LYS A 8 5.80 25.07 -5.80
C LYS A 8 6.14 24.46 -4.45
N THR A 9 5.69 23.23 -4.22
CA THR A 9 6.23 22.41 -3.14
C THR A 9 7.65 22.02 -3.50
N ASP A 10 8.59 22.91 -3.21
CA ASP A 10 10.05 22.70 -3.32
C ASP A 10 10.55 21.75 -2.22
N HIS A 11 9.85 20.62 -2.04
CA HIS A 11 10.24 19.57 -1.10
C HIS A 11 10.96 18.49 -1.88
N LYS A 12 12.29 18.47 -1.74
CA LYS A 12 13.22 17.56 -2.42
C LYS A 12 12.64 16.13 -2.50
N PRO A 13 12.44 15.56 -3.71
CA PRO A 13 11.85 14.23 -3.87
C PRO A 13 12.60 13.14 -3.08
N ARG A 14 13.90 13.30 -2.91
CA ARG A 14 14.75 12.43 -2.08
C ARG A 14 14.30 12.36 -0.62
N ALA A 15 13.99 13.49 0.02
CA ALA A 15 13.60 13.50 1.45
C ALA A 15 12.28 12.76 1.70
N ARG A 16 11.30 12.91 0.79
CA ARG A 16 10.04 12.15 0.82
C ARG A 16 10.28 10.65 0.65
N GLN A 17 11.16 10.27 -0.27
CA GLN A 17 11.48 8.87 -0.53
C GLN A 17 12.21 8.22 0.66
N THR A 18 13.12 8.93 1.33
CA THR A 18 13.76 8.45 2.56
C THR A 18 12.76 8.32 3.71
N LEU A 19 11.90 9.31 3.91
CA LEU A 19 10.83 9.25 4.91
C LEU A 19 9.89 8.06 4.65
N ASN A 20 9.47 7.86 3.40
CA ASN A 20 8.61 6.72 3.03
C ASN A 20 9.31 5.39 3.31
N ALA A 21 10.60 5.25 2.99
CA ALA A 21 11.35 4.02 3.28
C ALA A 21 11.42 3.74 4.79
N ILE A 22 11.72 4.76 5.60
CA ILE A 22 11.78 4.64 7.07
C ILE A 22 10.40 4.30 7.65
N LEU A 23 9.34 5.01 7.24
CA LEU A 23 7.97 4.76 7.68
C LEU A 23 7.53 3.35 7.30
N THR A 24 7.83 2.90 6.09
CA THR A 24 7.48 1.57 5.62
C THR A 24 8.22 0.49 6.40
N LEU A 25 9.52 0.69 6.69
CA LEU A 25 10.31 -0.22 7.53
C LEU A 25 9.76 -0.29 8.96
N ALA A 26 9.50 0.85 9.58
CA ALA A 26 8.93 0.91 10.92
C ALA A 26 7.58 0.20 10.98
N THR A 27 6.73 0.41 9.97
CA THR A 27 5.42 -0.26 9.90
C THR A 27 5.56 -1.76 9.69
N ALA A 28 6.53 -2.22 8.89
CA ALA A 28 6.80 -3.64 8.73
C ALA A 28 7.27 -4.30 10.04
N VAL A 29 8.13 -3.63 10.80
CA VAL A 29 8.57 -4.11 12.12
C VAL A 29 7.40 -4.13 13.10
N LEU A 30 6.57 -3.08 13.13
CA LEU A 30 5.37 -3.05 13.98
C LEU A 30 4.39 -4.18 13.63
N ALA A 31 4.19 -4.47 12.34
CA ALA A 31 3.34 -5.57 11.89
C ALA A 31 3.84 -6.95 12.38
N LEU A 32 5.15 -7.13 12.53
CA LEU A 32 5.76 -8.37 13.04
C LEU A 32 5.74 -8.47 14.57
N VAL A 33 6.04 -7.38 15.27
CA VAL A 33 6.14 -7.35 16.75
C VAL A 33 4.76 -7.31 17.39
N TYR A 34 3.79 -6.63 16.74
CA TYR A 34 2.46 -6.39 17.26
C TYR A 34 1.39 -6.81 16.24
N PRO A 35 1.23 -8.13 16.00
CA PRO A 35 0.27 -8.64 15.03
C PRO A 35 -1.17 -8.25 15.37
N ASP A 36 -1.49 -8.09 16.65
CA ASP A 36 -2.81 -7.65 17.12
C ASP A 36 -3.18 -6.24 16.63
N PHE A 37 -2.21 -5.41 16.24
CA PHE A 37 -2.43 -4.07 15.71
C PHE A 37 -2.56 -4.02 14.18
N LEU A 38 -2.54 -5.17 13.51
CA LEU A 38 -2.67 -5.26 12.05
C LEU A 38 -3.97 -4.64 11.55
N TYR A 39 -5.07 -4.72 12.31
CA TYR A 39 -6.33 -4.08 11.91
C TYR A 39 -6.17 -2.56 11.77
N LEU A 40 -5.37 -1.94 12.63
CA LEU A 40 -5.15 -0.50 12.62
C LEU A 40 -4.23 -0.09 11.47
N ILE A 41 -3.20 -0.89 11.21
CA ILE A 41 -2.26 -0.66 10.10
C ILE A 41 -2.96 -0.89 8.75
N ALA A 42 -3.53 -2.08 8.53
CA ALA A 42 -4.16 -2.47 7.27
C ALA A 42 -5.47 -1.72 7.03
N GLY A 43 -6.34 -1.64 8.05
CA GLY A 43 -7.59 -0.89 7.97
C GLY A 43 -7.34 0.60 7.76
N GLY A 44 -6.41 1.19 8.53
CA GLY A 44 -6.03 2.60 8.40
C GLY A 44 -5.44 2.92 7.02
N TYR A 45 -4.54 2.06 6.51
CA TYR A 45 -3.99 2.18 5.17
C TYR A 45 -5.09 2.16 4.10
N LEU A 46 -6.04 1.22 4.19
CA LEU A 46 -7.11 1.08 3.22
C LEU A 46 -8.12 2.25 3.25
N VAL A 47 -8.47 2.74 4.44
CA VAL A 47 -9.30 3.94 4.57
C VAL A 47 -8.58 5.14 3.96
N ALA A 48 -7.31 5.35 4.29
CA ALA A 48 -6.52 6.43 3.71
C ALA A 48 -6.41 6.31 2.18
N LEU A 49 -6.20 5.10 1.67
CA LEU A 49 -6.15 4.83 0.23
C LEU A 49 -7.48 5.16 -0.46
N GLY A 50 -8.61 4.79 0.14
CA GLY A 50 -9.94 5.13 -0.38
C GLY A 50 -10.22 6.63 -0.38
N VAL A 51 -9.82 7.34 0.68
CA VAL A 51 -9.92 8.81 0.74
C VAL A 51 -9.02 9.46 -0.31
N LEU A 52 -7.82 8.94 -0.54
CA LEU A 52 -6.93 9.42 -1.60
C LEU A 52 -7.56 9.19 -2.98
N PHE A 53 -8.11 8.01 -3.26
CA PHE A 53 -8.77 7.73 -4.53
C PHE A 53 -9.95 8.69 -4.77
N PHE A 54 -10.74 8.96 -3.73
CA PHE A 54 -11.81 9.96 -3.78
C PHE A 54 -11.26 11.36 -4.07
N SER A 55 -10.18 11.76 -3.40
CA SER A 55 -9.52 13.07 -3.57
C SER A 55 -8.96 13.25 -4.99
N PHE A 56 -8.46 12.18 -5.61
CA PHE A 56 -7.98 12.18 -6.99
C PHE A 56 -9.08 11.95 -8.04
N LYS A 57 -10.37 11.99 -7.64
CA LYS A 57 -11.52 11.83 -8.53
C LYS A 57 -11.51 10.51 -9.31
N MET A 58 -10.96 9.44 -8.73
CA MET A 58 -11.10 8.10 -9.27
C MET A 58 -12.59 7.70 -9.30
N PRO A 59 -13.01 6.76 -10.19
CA PRO A 59 -14.37 6.27 -10.22
C PRO A 59 -14.85 5.86 -8.82
N SER A 60 -16.07 6.24 -8.45
CA SER A 60 -16.61 6.07 -7.09
C SER A 60 -16.54 4.62 -6.63
N LEU A 61 -16.80 3.68 -7.54
CA LEU A 61 -16.70 2.24 -7.28
C LEU A 61 -15.28 1.83 -6.87
N VAL A 62 -14.26 2.32 -7.59
CA VAL A 62 -12.85 2.00 -7.32
C VAL A 62 -12.39 2.59 -6.00
N SER A 63 -12.86 3.80 -5.66
CA SER A 63 -12.56 4.48 -4.40
C SER A 63 -13.25 3.83 -3.20
N ALA A 64 -14.47 3.33 -3.39
CA ALA A 64 -15.27 2.71 -2.33
C ALA A 64 -14.69 1.37 -1.87
N ILE A 65 -14.10 0.58 -2.77
CA ILE A 65 -13.55 -0.74 -2.45
C ILE A 65 -12.54 -0.70 -1.29
N PRO A 66 -11.42 0.06 -1.36
CA PRO A 66 -10.48 0.13 -0.25
C PRO A 66 -11.11 0.79 0.99
N LEU A 67 -11.95 1.81 0.81
CA LEU A 67 -12.58 2.51 1.94
C LEU A 67 -13.48 1.57 2.77
N VAL A 68 -14.39 0.85 2.09
CA VAL A 68 -15.30 -0.11 2.74
C VAL A 68 -14.53 -1.28 3.33
N THR A 69 -13.52 -1.80 2.62
CA THR A 69 -12.67 -2.89 3.12
C THR A 69 -11.94 -2.46 4.40
N GLY A 70 -11.39 -1.24 4.43
CA GLY A 70 -10.69 -0.70 5.58
C GLY A 70 -11.61 -0.49 6.78
N VAL A 71 -12.81 0.08 6.58
CA VAL A 71 -13.82 0.22 7.65
C VAL A 71 -14.25 -1.15 8.18
N LEU A 72 -14.47 -2.12 7.30
CA LEU A 72 -14.87 -3.46 7.70
C LEU A 72 -13.78 -4.15 8.54
N ILE A 73 -12.50 -3.99 8.19
CA ILE A 73 -11.37 -4.48 8.99
C ILE A 73 -11.32 -3.85 10.39
N PHE A 74 -11.63 -2.55 10.52
CA PHE A 74 -11.69 -1.91 11.84
C PHE A 74 -12.79 -2.47 12.73
N VAL A 75 -13.95 -2.77 12.15
CA VAL A 75 -15.09 -3.31 12.91
C VAL A 75 -14.89 -4.81 13.19
N PHE A 76 -14.30 -5.55 12.25
CA PHE A 76 -14.09 -6.99 12.32
C PHE A 76 -12.62 -7.35 12.00
N PRO A 77 -11.71 -7.23 12.97
CA PRO A 77 -10.29 -7.57 12.80
C PRO A 77 -10.04 -9.02 12.38
N GLU A 78 -10.92 -9.94 12.75
CA GLU A 78 -10.81 -11.35 12.40
C GLU A 78 -10.95 -11.58 10.88
N LEU A 79 -11.55 -10.64 10.15
CA LEU A 79 -11.77 -10.76 8.70
C LEU A 79 -10.58 -10.30 7.86
N ILE A 80 -9.52 -9.71 8.47
CA ILE A 80 -8.36 -9.19 7.71
C ILE A 80 -7.81 -10.20 6.72
N PRO A 81 -7.55 -11.49 7.06
CA PRO A 81 -6.98 -12.43 6.10
C PRO A 81 -7.82 -12.59 4.84
N ILE A 82 -9.13 -12.62 5.00
CA ILE A 82 -10.05 -12.79 3.88
C ILE A 82 -10.18 -11.47 3.11
N THR A 83 -10.51 -10.38 3.78
CA THR A 83 -10.87 -9.11 3.13
C THR A 83 -9.65 -8.41 2.54
N PHE A 84 -8.53 -8.41 3.26
CA PHE A 84 -7.28 -7.84 2.78
C PHE A 84 -6.65 -8.71 1.68
N GLY A 85 -6.71 -10.04 1.82
CA GLY A 85 -6.24 -10.97 0.79
C GLY A 85 -6.99 -10.81 -0.54
N ILE A 86 -8.33 -10.80 -0.49
CA ILE A 86 -9.19 -10.56 -1.67
C ILE A 86 -8.91 -9.19 -2.27
N PHE A 87 -8.81 -8.15 -1.44
CA PHE A 87 -8.48 -6.80 -1.89
C PHE A 87 -7.14 -6.79 -2.66
N LEU A 88 -6.08 -7.38 -2.09
CA LEU A 88 -4.77 -7.43 -2.73
C LEU A 88 -4.78 -8.23 -4.02
N ALA A 89 -5.51 -9.35 -4.08
CA ALA A 89 -5.64 -10.12 -5.31
C ALA A 89 -6.35 -9.28 -6.40
N ILE A 90 -7.51 -8.69 -6.11
CA ILE A 90 -8.22 -7.87 -7.09
C ILE A 90 -7.38 -6.66 -7.51
N PHE A 91 -6.76 -5.97 -6.55
CA PHE A 91 -5.95 -4.80 -6.82
C PHE A 91 -4.68 -5.14 -7.62
N GLY A 92 -4.01 -6.24 -7.28
CA GLY A 92 -2.86 -6.75 -8.03
C GLY A 92 -3.21 -7.09 -9.47
N LEU A 93 -4.38 -7.69 -9.69
CA LEU A 93 -4.91 -7.99 -11.02
C LEU A 93 -5.23 -6.71 -11.81
N ILE A 94 -5.86 -5.71 -11.17
CA ILE A 94 -6.09 -4.40 -11.79
C ILE A 94 -4.76 -3.74 -12.19
N LEU A 95 -3.76 -3.73 -11.29
CA LEU A 95 -2.44 -3.17 -11.57
C LEU A 95 -1.75 -3.89 -12.73
N PHE A 96 -1.86 -5.22 -12.76
CA PHE A 96 -1.30 -6.06 -13.82
C PHE A 96 -1.85 -5.71 -15.21
N PHE A 97 -3.17 -5.49 -15.32
CA PHE A 97 -3.81 -5.11 -16.59
C PHE A 97 -3.68 -3.62 -16.92
N SER A 98 -3.58 -2.74 -15.92
CA SER A 98 -3.55 -1.29 -16.12
C SER A 98 -2.16 -0.76 -16.50
N PHE A 99 -1.10 -1.35 -15.95
CA PHE A 99 0.28 -0.94 -16.20
C PHE A 99 1.03 -2.15 -16.75
N SER A 100 1.20 -2.20 -18.09
CA SER A 100 2.03 -3.14 -18.85
C SER A 100 2.79 -4.15 -17.98
N LEU A 101 2.21 -5.34 -17.74
CA LEU A 101 2.84 -6.49 -17.09
C LEU A 101 3.76 -6.13 -15.91
N SER A 102 3.25 -5.26 -15.04
CA SER A 102 3.96 -4.74 -13.88
C SER A 102 4.32 -5.88 -12.92
N ILE A 103 5.62 -6.09 -12.67
CA ILE A 103 6.15 -7.01 -11.64
C ILE A 103 5.43 -6.77 -10.30
N LEU A 104 5.11 -5.51 -9.98
CA LEU A 104 4.43 -5.13 -8.74
C LEU A 104 3.00 -5.66 -8.71
N GLY A 105 2.27 -5.65 -9.82
CA GLY A 105 0.93 -6.21 -9.93
C GLY A 105 0.90 -7.71 -9.67
N VAL A 106 1.82 -8.45 -10.31
CA VAL A 106 1.98 -9.90 -10.09
C VAL A 106 2.31 -10.21 -8.63
N LEU A 107 3.27 -9.47 -8.06
CA LEU A 107 3.70 -9.68 -6.68
C LEU A 107 2.57 -9.40 -5.68
N THR A 108 1.82 -8.32 -5.90
CA THR A 108 0.65 -7.97 -5.08
C THR A 108 -0.43 -9.06 -5.17
N PHE A 109 -0.68 -9.57 -6.38
CA PHE A 109 -1.64 -10.64 -6.62
C PHE A 109 -1.26 -11.94 -5.89
N VAL A 110 0.00 -12.37 -6.05
CA VAL A 110 0.53 -13.59 -5.41
C VAL A 110 0.46 -13.47 -3.88
N ILE A 111 0.83 -12.31 -3.32
CA ILE A 111 0.72 -12.09 -1.87
C ILE A 111 -0.73 -12.15 -1.39
N GLY A 112 -1.68 -11.59 -2.14
CA GLY A 112 -3.11 -11.71 -1.83
C GLY A 112 -3.58 -13.16 -1.74
N ILE A 113 -3.15 -14.02 -2.69
CA ILE A 113 -3.45 -15.46 -2.67
C ILE A 113 -2.79 -16.15 -1.47
N LEU A 114 -1.52 -15.85 -1.19
CA LEU A 114 -0.79 -16.47 -0.08
C LEU A 114 -1.41 -16.15 1.28
N ILE A 115 -1.87 -14.91 1.46
CA ILE A 115 -2.61 -14.49 2.67
C ILE A 115 -3.92 -15.27 2.79
N TYR A 116 -4.67 -15.43 1.71
CA TYR A 116 -5.92 -16.19 1.72
C TYR A 116 -5.69 -17.68 2.05
N MET A 117 -4.63 -18.27 1.52
CA MET A 117 -4.29 -19.68 1.78
C MET A 117 -3.68 -19.93 3.16
N ASN A 118 -3.08 -18.92 3.79
CA ASN A 118 -2.34 -19.04 5.05
C ASN A 118 -2.70 -17.87 5.99
N PRO A 119 -3.93 -17.83 6.52
CA PRO A 119 -4.45 -16.70 7.27
C PRO A 119 -3.64 -16.40 8.55
N ASP A 120 -3.13 -17.43 9.21
CA ASP A 120 -2.33 -17.30 10.44
C ASP A 120 -0.99 -16.57 10.20
N SER A 121 -0.54 -16.51 8.95
CA SER A 121 0.75 -15.92 8.57
C SER A 121 0.62 -14.54 7.94
N ILE A 122 -0.55 -13.91 8.04
CA ILE A 122 -0.82 -12.61 7.40
C ILE A 122 0.17 -11.51 7.80
N ALA A 123 0.55 -11.46 9.07
CA ALA A 123 1.53 -10.51 9.60
C ALA A 123 2.85 -10.56 8.80
N TYR A 124 3.33 -11.77 8.55
CA TYR A 124 4.57 -12.01 7.82
C TYR A 124 4.45 -11.63 6.35
N PHE A 125 3.33 -11.92 5.70
CA PHE A 125 3.12 -11.55 4.29
C PHE A 125 2.97 -10.04 4.09
N ILE A 126 2.24 -9.35 4.99
CA ILE A 126 2.13 -7.89 4.97
C ILE A 126 3.50 -7.27 5.21
N ALA A 127 4.23 -7.73 6.24
CA ALA A 127 5.58 -7.26 6.49
C ALA A 127 6.51 -7.50 5.30
N ALA A 128 6.49 -8.68 4.69
CA ALA A 128 7.29 -9.00 3.51
C ALA A 128 6.97 -8.06 2.34
N PHE A 129 5.69 -7.80 2.06
CA PHE A 129 5.28 -6.83 1.04
C PHE A 129 5.85 -5.43 1.32
N MET A 130 5.70 -4.94 2.56
CA MET A 130 6.19 -3.63 2.97
C MET A 130 7.72 -3.54 2.89
N LEU A 131 8.43 -4.59 3.30
CA LEU A 131 9.89 -4.67 3.19
C LEU A 131 10.35 -4.62 1.73
N LEU A 132 9.72 -5.39 0.85
CA LEU A 132 10.03 -5.39 -0.59
C LEU A 132 9.81 -4.01 -1.21
N TYR A 133 8.70 -3.35 -0.85
CA TYR A 133 8.42 -1.99 -1.30
C TYR A 133 9.47 -0.99 -0.79
N SER A 134 9.87 -1.10 0.48
CA SER A 134 10.89 -0.22 1.07
C SER A 134 12.26 -0.43 0.44
N VAL A 135 12.67 -1.68 0.21
CA VAL A 135 13.92 -2.02 -0.48
C VAL A 135 13.92 -1.45 -1.90
N ASN A 136 12.81 -1.57 -2.64
CA ASN A 136 12.69 -0.98 -3.98
C ASN A 136 12.84 0.56 -3.95
N ASN A 137 12.25 1.21 -2.95
CA ASN A 137 12.41 2.66 -2.74
C ASN A 137 13.84 3.06 -2.36
N LEU A 138 14.54 2.23 -1.57
CA LEU A 138 15.95 2.43 -1.24
C LEU A 138 16.85 2.25 -2.48
N ILE A 139 16.66 1.20 -3.28
CA ILE A 139 17.46 0.95 -4.48
C ILE A 139 17.33 2.12 -5.47
N SER A 140 16.12 2.66 -5.65
CA SER A 140 15.89 3.81 -6.53
C SER A 140 16.53 5.11 -5.99
N LEU A 141 16.70 5.28 -4.67
CA LEU A 141 17.50 6.38 -4.10
C LEU A 141 18.96 6.29 -4.51
N PHE A 142 19.53 5.08 -4.52
CA PHE A 142 20.93 4.85 -4.87
C PHE A 142 21.17 4.94 -6.38
N LYS A 143 20.25 4.45 -7.22
CA LYS A 143 20.34 4.61 -8.69
C LYS A 143 20.23 6.07 -9.12
N GLY A 144 19.35 6.86 -8.49
CA GLY A 144 19.27 8.30 -8.75
C GLY A 144 20.51 9.10 -8.30
N LYS A 145 21.58 8.43 -7.85
CA LYS A 145 22.89 9.01 -7.51
C LYS A 145 23.92 8.81 -8.63
N GLU A 146 23.68 7.93 -9.61
CA GLU A 146 24.58 7.71 -10.76
C GLU A 146 24.29 8.65 -11.96
N ASP A 147 23.09 9.28 -12.00
CA ASP A 147 22.67 10.17 -13.10
C ASP A 147 22.65 11.67 -12.71
N SER A 148 23.50 12.13 -11.78
CA SER A 148 23.68 13.55 -11.42
C SER A 148 25.13 13.89 -11.18
#